data_AF-B3T0G1-F1
#
_entry.id   AF-B3T0G1-F1
#
_cell.length_a   1.000
_cell.length_b   1.000
_cell.length_c   1.000
_cell.angle_alpha   90.00
_cell.angle_beta   90.00
_cell.angle_gamma   90.00
#
_symmetry.space_group_name_H-M   'P 1'
#
loop_
_entity.id
_entity.type
_entity.pdbx_description
1 polymer ?
#
loop_
_entity_poly.entity_id
_entity_poly.type
_entity_poly.pdbx_seq_one_letter_code
_entity_poly.pdbx_strand_id
1 'polypeptide(L)'
;MKITNIPVDLLRQPQWNPNQMDGDNLTKLGRSIDRYGLVQNLVVRRMEDGTYEMLAGNQRLQVLSRSGINEVPCVVVELGDGEARLLCQALNRVHGEDDLGLRAELLRRVLEELPEEEVLAILPDTRLGLEALVNLGRDSMDDYLKNWQAAQAVRLKHLQFQVTGQQLEAVEEALARLTPEASNGRDSSPNTRGTALYLLCRRYLEMSGSL
;
A
#
# COMPACT_ATOMS: atom_id res chain seq x y z
N MET A 1 19.33 10.25 3.55
CA MET A 1 20.00 8.95 3.28
C MET A 1 20.93 9.11 2.10
N LYS A 2 22.03 8.35 2.04
CA LYS A 2 23.00 8.39 0.94
C LYS A 2 22.47 7.58 -0.24
N ILE A 3 22.56 8.13 -1.44
CA ILE A 3 22.25 7.44 -2.70
C ILE A 3 23.52 6.76 -3.19
N THR A 4 23.43 5.50 -3.57
CA THR A 4 24.54 4.68 -4.07
C THR A 4 24.11 4.01 -5.37
N ASN A 5 24.95 4.08 -6.41
CA ASN A 5 24.72 3.31 -7.63
C ASN A 5 25.08 1.85 -7.38
N ILE A 6 24.16 0.94 -7.70
CA ILE A 6 24.33 -0.49 -7.49
C ILE A 6 24.19 -1.20 -8.84
N PRO A 7 25.11 -2.14 -9.17
CA PRO A 7 24.98 -2.99 -10.33
C PRO A 7 23.64 -3.72 -10.35
N VAL A 8 22.93 -3.68 -11.49
CA VAL A 8 21.61 -4.31 -11.63
C VAL A 8 21.67 -5.80 -11.34
N ASP A 9 22.77 -6.46 -11.66
CA ASP A 9 23.00 -7.89 -11.39
C ASP A 9 23.11 -8.26 -9.91
N LEU A 10 23.29 -7.27 -9.01
CA LEU A 10 23.27 -7.49 -7.55
C LEU A 10 21.89 -7.24 -6.94
N LEU A 11 20.93 -6.70 -7.71
CA LEU A 11 19.58 -6.43 -7.23
C LEU A 11 18.69 -7.67 -7.36
N ARG A 12 17.91 -7.95 -6.32
CA ARG A 12 17.00 -9.10 -6.26
C ARG A 12 15.60 -8.62 -5.94
N GLN A 13 14.65 -9.01 -6.79
CA GLN A 13 13.24 -8.83 -6.49
C GLN A 13 12.81 -9.91 -5.50
N PRO A 14 12.23 -9.55 -4.35
CA PRO A 14 11.70 -10.55 -3.45
C PRO A 14 10.47 -11.23 -4.04
N GLN A 15 10.41 -12.56 -3.94
CA GLN A 15 9.24 -13.35 -4.35
C GLN A 15 8.00 -13.08 -3.49
N TRP A 16 8.20 -12.53 -2.29
CA TRP A 16 7.15 -12.23 -1.34
C TRP A 16 6.47 -10.87 -1.57
N ASN A 17 6.95 -10.04 -2.51
CA ASN A 17 6.34 -8.75 -2.79
C ASN A 17 4.96 -8.92 -3.47
N PRO A 18 3.86 -8.45 -2.87
CA PRO A 18 2.51 -8.64 -3.40
C PRO A 18 2.13 -7.67 -4.53
N ASN A 19 2.89 -6.59 -4.73
CA ASN A 19 2.51 -5.52 -5.66
C ASN A 19 2.71 -5.94 -7.11
N GLN A 20 1.62 -5.90 -7.88
CA GLN A 20 1.60 -6.28 -9.30
C GLN A 20 1.27 -5.09 -10.20
N MET A 21 1.74 -5.16 -11.46
CA MET A 21 1.46 -4.17 -12.49
C MET A 21 1.22 -4.88 -13.82
N ASP A 22 0.15 -4.50 -14.51
CA ASP A 22 -0.15 -5.03 -15.84
C ASP A 22 0.89 -4.58 -16.90
N GLY A 23 0.88 -5.27 -18.05
CA GLY A 23 1.83 -5.04 -19.13
C GLY A 23 1.72 -3.65 -19.78
N ASP A 24 0.52 -3.08 -19.86
CA ASP A 24 0.28 -1.76 -20.47
C ASP A 24 0.89 -0.66 -19.60
N ASN A 25 0.71 -0.76 -18.29
CA ASN A 25 1.29 0.17 -17.31
C ASN A 25 2.81 0.00 -17.20
N LEU A 26 3.34 -1.23 -17.29
CA LEU A 26 4.80 -1.45 -17.41
C LEU A 26 5.37 -0.79 -18.67
N THR A 27 4.65 -0.86 -19.79
CA THR A 27 5.07 -0.20 -21.04
C THR A 27 5.08 1.32 -20.91
N LYS A 28 4.04 1.90 -20.29
CA LYS A 28 4.00 3.36 -19.98
C LYS A 28 5.14 3.76 -19.05
N LEU A 29 5.44 2.95 -18.04
CA LEU A 29 6.55 3.19 -17.12
C LEU A 29 7.89 3.21 -17.86
N GLY A 30 8.14 2.26 -18.76
CA GLY A 30 9.33 2.28 -19.61
C GLY A 30 9.46 3.53 -20.46
N ARG A 31 8.38 3.94 -21.14
CA ARG A 31 8.38 5.20 -21.90
C ARG A 31 8.68 6.42 -21.02
N SER A 32 8.22 6.42 -19.77
CA SER A 32 8.53 7.48 -18.82
C SER A 32 10.00 7.49 -18.43
N ILE A 33 10.57 6.32 -18.15
CA ILE A 33 11.99 6.16 -17.80
C ILE A 33 12.87 6.56 -19.00
N ASP A 34 12.52 6.14 -20.22
CA ASP A 34 13.26 6.50 -21.43
C ASP A 34 13.24 8.01 -21.68
N ARG A 35 12.11 8.67 -21.41
CA ARG A 35 11.94 10.10 -21.69
C ARG A 35 12.54 11.01 -20.62
N TYR A 36 12.40 10.65 -19.35
CA TYR A 36 12.73 11.51 -18.21
C TYR A 36 13.87 10.97 -17.34
N GLY A 37 14.38 9.78 -17.65
CA GLY A 37 15.29 9.04 -16.79
C GLY A 37 14.59 8.44 -15.57
N LEU A 38 15.38 7.78 -14.72
CA LEU A 38 14.92 7.27 -13.44
C LEU A 38 14.85 8.41 -12.41
N VAL A 39 13.68 9.06 -12.33
CA VAL A 39 13.46 10.22 -11.43
C VAL A 39 13.36 9.80 -9.96
N GLN A 40 12.75 8.65 -9.70
CA GLN A 40 12.65 8.09 -8.36
C GLN A 40 13.69 6.98 -8.19
N ASN A 41 14.49 7.08 -7.12
CA ASN A 41 15.47 6.05 -6.78
C ASN A 41 14.79 4.74 -6.33
N LEU A 42 15.50 3.64 -6.47
CA LEU A 42 15.09 2.36 -5.89
C LEU A 42 15.40 2.36 -4.38
N VAL A 43 14.67 1.56 -3.61
CA VAL A 43 14.97 1.35 -2.18
C VAL A 43 15.28 -0.11 -1.98
N VAL A 44 16.41 -0.39 -1.34
CA VAL A 44 16.93 -1.75 -1.15
C VAL A 44 17.49 -1.93 0.25
N ARG A 45 17.60 -3.18 0.68
CA ARG A 45 18.43 -3.55 1.83
C ARG A 45 19.59 -4.45 1.43
N ARG A 46 20.64 -4.46 2.24
CA ARG A 46 21.81 -5.31 2.03
C ARG A 46 21.53 -6.72 2.56
N MET A 47 21.94 -7.73 1.80
CA MET A 47 21.84 -9.14 2.18
C MET A 47 23.21 -9.69 2.62
N GLU A 48 23.19 -10.76 3.40
CA GLU A 48 24.42 -11.41 3.91
C GLU A 48 25.32 -11.95 2.79
N ASP A 49 24.73 -12.38 1.67
CA ASP A 49 25.43 -12.90 0.49
C ASP A 49 26.07 -11.79 -0.38
N GLY A 50 25.96 -10.52 0.05
CA GLY A 50 26.48 -9.35 -0.66
C GLY A 50 25.56 -8.81 -1.76
N THR A 51 24.39 -9.41 -1.96
CA THR A 51 23.36 -8.88 -2.86
C THR A 51 22.48 -7.85 -2.15
N TYR A 52 21.52 -7.28 -2.89
CA TYR A 52 20.57 -6.31 -2.40
C TYR A 52 19.14 -6.75 -2.69
N GLU A 53 18.31 -6.81 -1.67
CA GLU A 53 16.88 -7.13 -1.83
C GLU A 53 16.06 -5.84 -1.99
N MET A 54 15.18 -5.84 -2.98
CA MET A 54 14.32 -4.71 -3.33
C MET A 54 13.19 -4.51 -2.32
N LEU A 55 13.10 -3.30 -1.76
CA LEU A 55 11.98 -2.87 -0.91
C LEU A 55 11.01 -1.95 -1.65
N ALA A 56 11.48 -1.16 -2.62
CA ALA A 56 10.60 -0.37 -3.48
C ALA A 56 11.18 -0.12 -4.86
N GLY A 57 10.29 -0.08 -5.86
CA GLY A 57 10.66 0.12 -7.26
C GLY A 57 10.88 -1.18 -8.04
N ASN A 58 10.29 -2.29 -7.61
CA ASN A 58 10.37 -3.60 -8.29
C ASN A 58 10.04 -3.49 -9.79
N GLN A 59 8.98 -2.76 -10.14
CA GLN A 59 8.50 -2.57 -11.51
C GLN A 59 9.46 -1.71 -12.34
N ARG A 60 10.10 -0.71 -11.70
CA ARG A 60 11.18 0.07 -12.32
C ARG A 60 12.39 -0.83 -12.60
N LEU A 61 12.81 -1.64 -11.62
CA LEU A 61 13.89 -2.61 -11.83
C LEU A 61 13.59 -3.55 -13.00
N GLN A 62 12.38 -4.10 -13.08
CA GLN A 62 11.97 -4.99 -14.17
C GLN A 62 12.14 -4.34 -15.57
N VAL A 63 11.80 -3.06 -15.69
CA VAL A 63 11.97 -2.29 -16.92
C VAL A 63 13.44 -1.96 -17.19
N LEU A 64 14.18 -1.53 -16.17
CA LEU A 64 15.60 -1.17 -16.28
C LEU A 64 16.46 -2.39 -16.67
N SER A 65 16.17 -3.57 -16.13
CA SER A 65 16.85 -4.83 -16.47
C SER A 65 16.67 -5.23 -17.94
N ARG A 66 15.57 -4.80 -18.59
CA ARG A 66 15.35 -5.01 -20.03
C ARG A 66 16.07 -4.00 -20.91
N SER A 67 16.51 -2.89 -20.33
CA SER A 67 17.07 -1.73 -21.04
C SER A 67 18.60 -1.76 -21.11
N GLY A 68 19.25 -2.82 -20.60
CA GLY A 68 20.72 -2.98 -20.65
C GLY A 68 21.49 -2.00 -19.75
N ILE A 69 20.84 -1.45 -18.72
CA ILE A 69 21.47 -0.52 -17.78
C ILE A 69 22.34 -1.31 -16.79
N ASN A 70 23.59 -0.90 -16.62
CA ASN A 70 24.55 -1.59 -15.75
C ASN A 70 24.34 -1.28 -14.26
N GLU A 71 24.09 -0.02 -13.91
CA GLU A 71 23.95 0.44 -12.53
C GLU A 71 22.76 1.39 -12.38
N VAL A 72 22.12 1.35 -11.21
CA VAL A 72 20.94 2.19 -10.91
C VAL A 72 21.08 2.85 -9.53
N PRO A 73 20.60 4.09 -9.35
CA PRO A 73 20.65 4.78 -8.07
C PRO A 73 19.67 4.16 -7.07
N CYS A 74 20.23 3.73 -5.94
CA CYS A 74 19.52 3.09 -4.85
C CYS A 74 19.72 3.85 -3.53
N VAL A 75 18.67 3.89 -2.71
CA VAL A 75 18.76 4.19 -1.29
C VAL A 75 18.90 2.86 -0.56
N VAL A 76 20.01 2.68 0.15
CA VAL A 76 20.27 1.47 0.95
C VAL A 76 19.82 1.71 2.38
N VAL A 77 18.99 0.80 2.89
CA VAL A 77 18.57 0.76 4.30
C VAL A 77 19.04 -0.54 4.94
N GLU A 78 19.40 -0.48 6.22
CA GLU A 78 19.83 -1.65 7.00
C GLU A 78 18.66 -2.04 7.90
N LEU A 79 17.96 -3.13 7.55
CA LEU A 79 16.74 -3.60 8.22
C LEU A 79 16.70 -5.12 8.30
N GLY A 80 16.17 -5.64 9.41
CA GLY A 80 15.83 -7.06 9.55
C GLY A 80 14.66 -7.47 8.64
N ASP A 81 14.34 -8.76 8.61
CA ASP A 81 13.32 -9.33 7.70
C ASP A 81 11.92 -8.74 7.91
N GLY A 82 11.43 -8.70 9.15
CA GLY A 82 10.13 -8.14 9.50
C GLY A 82 10.01 -6.66 9.13
N GLU A 83 11.00 -5.84 9.51
CA GLU A 83 11.01 -4.40 9.20
C GLU A 83 11.11 -4.14 7.70
N ALA A 84 11.91 -4.93 6.98
CA ALA A 84 12.06 -4.82 5.54
C ALA A 84 10.74 -5.11 4.79
N ARG A 85 10.04 -6.17 5.19
CA ARG A 85 8.72 -6.53 4.64
C ARG A 85 7.68 -5.46 4.97
N LEU A 86 7.68 -4.94 6.19
CA LEU A 86 6.78 -3.87 6.62
C LEU A 86 7.02 -2.58 5.83
N LEU A 87 8.27 -2.16 5.67
CA LEU A 87 8.64 -1.01 4.86
C LEU A 87 8.27 -1.21 3.38
N CYS A 88 8.53 -2.39 2.82
CA CYS A 88 8.16 -2.73 1.46
C CYS A 88 6.64 -2.56 1.24
N GLN A 89 5.82 -3.11 2.14
CA GLN A 89 4.37 -2.99 2.09
C GLN A 89 3.90 -1.52 2.21
N ALA A 90 4.53 -0.72 3.07
CA ALA A 90 4.22 0.70 3.22
C ALA A 90 4.52 1.49 1.92
N LEU A 91 5.63 1.18 1.24
CA LEU A 91 6.04 1.86 0.01
C LEU A 91 5.24 1.42 -1.22
N ASN A 92 4.82 0.15 -1.28
CA ASN A 92 4.08 -0.42 -2.41
C ASN A 92 2.71 0.22 -2.65
N ARG A 93 1.96 0.53 -1.59
CA ARG A 93 0.59 1.07 -1.70
C ARG A 93 0.52 2.46 -2.34
N VAL A 94 1.64 3.17 -2.46
CA VAL A 94 1.70 4.44 -3.20
C VAL A 94 1.55 4.21 -4.71
N HIS A 95 1.91 3.01 -5.20
CA HIS A 95 2.04 2.71 -6.62
C HIS A 95 1.65 1.25 -6.95
N GLY A 96 0.36 0.95 -7.14
CA GLY A 96 -0.12 -0.33 -7.69
C GLY A 96 -1.29 -0.96 -6.93
N GLU A 97 -1.62 -2.20 -7.29
CA GLU A 97 -2.58 -3.04 -6.57
C GLU A 97 -1.91 -4.32 -6.05
N ASP A 98 -2.14 -4.64 -4.79
CA ASP A 98 -1.57 -5.82 -4.14
C ASP A 98 -2.40 -7.08 -4.46
N ASP A 99 -1.71 -8.19 -4.73
CA ASP A 99 -2.30 -9.53 -4.64
C ASP A 99 -2.66 -9.85 -3.19
N LEU A 100 -3.94 -10.11 -2.93
CA LEU A 100 -4.45 -10.30 -1.57
C LEU A 100 -3.88 -11.55 -0.89
N GLY A 101 -3.63 -12.63 -1.63
CA GLY A 101 -3.09 -13.87 -1.08
C GLY A 101 -1.63 -13.71 -0.67
N LEU A 102 -0.83 -13.10 -1.55
CA LEU A 102 0.57 -12.77 -1.24
C LEU A 102 0.69 -11.74 -0.11
N ARG A 103 -0.19 -10.74 -0.09
CA ARG A 103 -0.23 -9.73 0.98
C ARG A 103 -0.58 -10.36 2.33
N ALA A 104 -1.54 -11.29 2.36
CA ALA A 104 -1.88 -12.03 3.56
C ALA A 104 -0.69 -12.85 4.09
N GLU A 105 0.01 -13.59 3.22
CA GLU A 105 1.22 -14.33 3.61
C GLU A 105 2.33 -13.38 4.10
N LEU A 106 2.57 -12.27 3.40
CA LEU A 106 3.56 -11.27 3.80
C LEU A 106 3.27 -10.75 5.20
N LEU A 107 2.04 -10.30 5.46
CA LEU A 107 1.67 -9.72 6.76
C LEU A 107 1.69 -10.76 7.87
N ARG A 108 1.37 -12.03 7.59
CA ARG A 108 1.56 -13.13 8.54
C ARG A 108 3.01 -13.25 8.98
N ARG A 109 3.95 -13.20 8.04
CA ARG A 109 5.39 -13.24 8.34
C ARG A 109 5.86 -12.01 9.12
N VAL A 110 5.33 -10.83 8.80
CA VAL A 110 5.65 -9.61 9.56
C VAL A 110 5.18 -9.75 11.02
N LEU A 111 3.98 -10.28 11.26
CA LEU A 111 3.43 -10.47 12.61
C LEU A 111 4.07 -11.62 13.40
N GLU A 112 4.82 -12.51 12.74
CA GLU A 112 5.70 -13.49 13.43
C GLU A 112 6.90 -12.80 14.09
N GLU A 113 7.32 -11.63 13.58
CA GLU A 113 8.56 -10.94 13.98
C GLU A 113 8.31 -9.59 14.69
N LEU A 114 7.20 -8.90 14.38
CA LEU A 114 6.86 -7.58 14.90
C LEU A 114 5.48 -7.57 15.58
N PRO A 115 5.30 -6.80 16.66
CA PRO A 115 4.00 -6.68 17.31
C PRO A 115 2.99 -5.94 16.44
N GLU A 116 1.72 -6.30 16.57
CA GLU A 116 0.61 -5.74 15.77
C GLU A 116 0.54 -4.21 15.88
N GLU A 117 0.77 -3.65 17.07
CA GLU A 117 0.71 -2.21 17.29
C GLU A 117 1.72 -1.44 16.44
N GLU A 118 2.93 -2.00 16.23
CA GLU A 118 3.95 -1.38 15.38
C GLU A 118 3.57 -1.47 13.90
N VAL A 119 2.99 -2.58 13.47
CA VAL A 119 2.49 -2.75 12.09
C VAL A 119 1.39 -1.74 11.78
N LEU A 120 0.40 -1.59 12.68
CA LEU A 120 -0.72 -0.65 12.51
C LEU A 120 -0.32 0.82 12.66
N ALA A 121 0.82 1.12 13.30
CA ALA A 121 1.36 2.47 13.35
C ALA A 121 1.96 2.93 12.01
N ILE A 122 2.41 1.97 11.19
CA ILE A 122 3.07 2.23 9.90
C ILE A 122 2.10 2.06 8.74
N LEU A 123 1.25 1.03 8.78
CA LEU A 123 0.30 0.74 7.73
C LEU A 123 -1.04 1.44 7.97
N PRO A 124 -1.76 1.84 6.90
CA PRO A 124 -3.06 2.50 7.02
C PRO A 124 -4.21 1.50 7.33
N ASP A 125 -3.89 0.26 7.69
CA ASP A 125 -4.86 -0.80 7.96
C ASP A 125 -5.52 -0.61 9.34
N THR A 126 -6.73 -1.15 9.50
CA THR A 126 -7.37 -1.28 10.83
C THR A 126 -6.99 -2.63 11.43
N ARG A 127 -7.11 -2.76 12.76
CA ARG A 127 -6.98 -4.04 13.46
C ARG A 127 -7.85 -5.14 12.83
N LEU A 128 -9.16 -4.87 12.70
CA LEU A 128 -10.10 -5.81 12.07
C LEU A 128 -9.74 -6.14 10.62
N GLY A 129 -9.22 -5.17 9.86
CA GLY A 129 -8.78 -5.38 8.48
C GLY A 129 -7.55 -6.26 8.38
N LEU A 130 -6.58 -6.05 9.27
CA LEU A 130 -5.38 -6.83 9.38
C LEU A 130 -5.71 -8.28 9.77
N GLU A 131 -6.55 -8.47 10.79
CA GLU A 131 -7.04 -9.78 11.23
C GLU A 131 -7.75 -10.53 10.09
N ALA A 132 -8.70 -9.88 9.42
CA ALA A 132 -9.44 -10.48 8.30
C ALA A 132 -8.51 -10.90 7.15
N LEU A 133 -7.50 -10.08 6.85
CA LEU A 133 -6.54 -10.35 5.78
C LEU A 133 -5.58 -11.49 6.12
N VAL A 134 -5.08 -11.54 7.35
CA VAL A 134 -4.15 -12.58 7.82
C VAL A 134 -4.83 -13.96 7.87
N ASN A 135 -6.12 -14.00 8.20
CA ASN A 135 -6.92 -15.23 8.22
C ASN A 135 -7.42 -15.67 6.83
N LEU A 136 -7.15 -14.89 5.79
CA LEU A 136 -7.56 -15.21 4.42
C LEU A 136 -6.98 -16.57 3.99
N GLY A 137 -7.88 -17.51 3.64
CA GLY A 137 -7.50 -18.85 3.16
C GLY A 137 -7.14 -19.88 4.25
N ARG A 138 -7.30 -19.56 5.54
CA ARG A 138 -7.04 -20.50 6.66
C ARG A 138 -8.29 -21.15 7.25
N ASP A 139 -9.45 -20.57 7.04
CA ASP A 139 -10.69 -21.07 7.64
C ASP A 139 -11.55 -21.89 6.64
N SER A 140 -12.57 -22.60 7.14
CA SER A 140 -13.50 -23.41 6.35
C SER A 140 -14.15 -22.59 5.21
N MET A 141 -14.72 -23.20 4.17
CA MET A 141 -15.34 -22.46 3.05
C MET A 141 -16.38 -21.42 3.51
N ASP A 142 -17.10 -21.68 4.61
CA ASP A 142 -18.06 -20.75 5.22
C ASP A 142 -17.39 -19.57 5.93
N ASP A 143 -16.28 -19.82 6.62
CA ASP A 143 -15.48 -18.78 7.26
C ASP A 143 -14.67 -17.98 6.23
N TYR A 144 -14.22 -18.62 5.15
CA TYR A 144 -13.60 -17.97 3.99
C TYR A 144 -14.58 -17.00 3.32
N LEU A 145 -15.85 -17.37 3.11
CA LEU A 145 -16.85 -16.47 2.55
C LEU A 145 -17.15 -15.29 3.48
N LYS A 146 -17.26 -15.52 4.79
CA LYS A 146 -17.44 -14.45 5.79
C LYS A 146 -16.22 -13.52 5.87
N ASN A 147 -15.02 -14.08 5.91
CA ASN A 147 -13.77 -13.33 5.96
C ASN A 147 -13.46 -12.63 4.64
N TRP A 148 -13.83 -13.21 3.49
CA TRP A 148 -13.71 -12.59 2.18
C TRP A 148 -14.69 -11.42 2.01
N GLN A 149 -15.94 -11.55 2.49
CA GLN A 149 -16.89 -10.45 2.55
C GLN A 149 -16.43 -9.35 3.52
N ALA A 150 -15.88 -9.71 4.69
CA ALA A 150 -15.30 -8.77 5.63
C ALA A 150 -14.05 -8.07 5.06
N ALA A 151 -13.13 -8.80 4.42
CA ALA A 151 -11.93 -8.26 3.80
C ALA A 151 -12.25 -7.38 2.59
N GLN A 152 -13.28 -7.70 1.79
CA GLN A 152 -13.79 -6.81 0.74
C GLN A 152 -14.41 -5.53 1.33
N ALA A 153 -15.12 -5.63 2.45
CA ALA A 153 -15.69 -4.48 3.14
C ALA A 153 -14.61 -3.58 3.77
N VAL A 154 -13.45 -4.14 4.12
CA VAL A 154 -12.32 -3.41 4.72
C VAL A 154 -11.29 -2.93 3.68
N ARG A 155 -11.43 -3.30 2.40
CA ARG A 155 -10.58 -2.74 1.33
C ARG A 155 -10.90 -1.25 1.18
N LEU A 156 -10.05 -0.41 1.79
CA LEU A 156 -10.10 1.03 1.62
C LEU A 156 -10.00 1.36 0.13
N LYS A 157 -11.07 1.96 -0.40
CA LYS A 157 -11.09 2.49 -1.77
C LYS A 157 -10.58 3.92 -1.74
N HIS A 158 -9.60 4.22 -2.58
CA HIS A 158 -9.13 5.58 -2.77
C HIS A 158 -10.07 6.31 -3.72
N LEU A 159 -10.56 7.49 -3.31
CA LEU A 159 -11.35 8.39 -4.14
C LEU A 159 -10.55 9.66 -4.37
N GLN A 160 -10.35 10.04 -5.63
CA GLN A 160 -9.65 11.27 -6.01
C GLN A 160 -10.57 12.16 -6.82
N PHE A 161 -10.70 13.42 -6.39
CA PHE A 161 -11.52 14.44 -7.07
C PHE A 161 -10.68 15.68 -7.32
N GLN A 162 -10.98 16.40 -8.40
CA GLN A 162 -10.48 17.75 -8.64
C GLN A 162 -11.59 18.74 -8.26
N VAL A 163 -11.28 19.69 -7.38
CA VAL A 163 -12.21 20.70 -6.88
C VAL A 163 -11.59 22.09 -6.96
N THR A 164 -12.41 23.12 -7.11
CA THR A 164 -11.97 24.52 -7.02
C THR A 164 -11.68 24.90 -5.56
N GLY A 165 -10.98 26.02 -5.32
CA GLY A 165 -10.70 26.48 -3.95
C GLY A 165 -11.96 26.65 -3.10
N GLN A 166 -13.01 27.25 -3.66
CA GLN A 166 -14.30 27.42 -2.97
C GLN A 166 -14.99 26.09 -2.67
N GLN A 167 -14.89 25.10 -3.57
CA GLN A 167 -15.43 23.77 -3.33
C GLN A 167 -14.63 23.03 -2.24
N LEU A 168 -13.30 23.21 -2.20
CA LEU A 168 -12.46 22.65 -1.15
C LEU A 168 -12.84 23.21 0.23
N GLU A 169 -13.00 24.52 0.36
CA GLU A 169 -13.43 25.16 1.62
C GLU A 169 -14.74 24.57 2.15
N ALA A 170 -15.75 24.43 1.28
CA ALA A 170 -17.03 23.85 1.64
C ALA A 170 -16.91 22.37 2.08
N VAL A 171 -16.08 21.58 1.40
CA VAL A 171 -15.81 20.18 1.76
C VAL A 171 -15.11 20.10 3.11
N GLU A 172 -14.07 20.92 3.34
CA GLU A 172 -13.33 20.92 4.60
C GLU A 172 -14.21 21.32 5.79
N GLU A 173 -15.05 22.33 5.62
CA GLU A 173 -15.99 22.76 6.66
C GLU A 173 -17.01 21.65 7.00
N ALA A 174 -17.59 21.01 5.98
CA ALA A 174 -18.55 19.91 6.18
C ALA A 174 -17.91 18.73 6.92
N LEU A 175 -16.69 18.33 6.53
CA LEU A 175 -15.96 17.25 7.19
C LEU A 175 -15.58 17.62 8.63
N ALA A 176 -15.17 18.86 8.88
CA ALA A 176 -14.83 19.34 10.22
C ALA A 176 -16.01 19.24 11.19
N ARG A 177 -17.22 19.63 10.75
CA ARG A 177 -18.45 19.53 11.56
C ARG A 177 -18.81 18.08 11.93
N LEU A 178 -18.49 17.12 11.07
CA LEU A 178 -18.77 15.70 11.28
C LEU A 178 -17.64 14.95 12.00
N THR A 179 -16.47 15.56 12.18
CA THR A 179 -15.28 14.96 12.79
C THR A 179 -15.51 14.47 14.24
N PRO A 180 -16.23 15.20 15.12
CA PRO A 180 -16.51 14.73 16.49
C PRO A 180 -17.31 13.42 16.52
N GLU A 181 -18.31 13.30 15.64
CA GLU A 181 -19.15 12.11 15.52
C GLU A 181 -18.37 10.96 14.87
N ALA A 182 -17.61 11.25 13.81
CA ALA A 182 -16.77 10.30 13.11
C ALA A 182 -15.66 9.70 13.99
N SER A 183 -15.22 10.42 15.04
CA SER A 183 -14.17 9.97 15.96
C SER A 183 -14.63 8.92 16.97
N ASN A 184 -15.95 8.75 17.17
CA ASN A 184 -16.52 7.84 18.16
C ASN A 184 -16.76 6.41 17.63
N GLY A 185 -16.67 6.19 16.30
CA GLY A 185 -16.93 4.91 15.64
C GLY A 185 -15.68 4.23 15.07
N ARG A 186 -14.58 4.18 15.84
CA ARG A 186 -13.25 3.72 15.38
C ARG A 186 -13.19 2.26 14.91
N ASP A 187 -14.23 1.47 15.14
CA ASP A 187 -14.25 0.05 14.82
C ASP A 187 -14.46 -0.27 13.33
N SER A 188 -14.67 0.71 12.43
CA SER A 188 -14.98 0.42 11.02
C SER A 188 -14.08 1.09 9.96
N SER A 189 -13.40 2.20 10.26
CA SER A 189 -12.52 2.89 9.32
C SER A 189 -11.33 3.53 10.05
N PRO A 190 -10.09 3.43 9.53
CA PRO A 190 -8.90 3.99 10.17
C PRO A 190 -8.81 5.51 10.00
N ASN A 191 -9.64 6.13 9.14
CA ASN A 191 -9.56 7.54 8.81
C ASN A 191 -10.85 8.29 9.21
N THR A 192 -10.74 9.15 10.22
CA THR A 192 -11.83 10.02 10.69
C THR A 192 -12.45 10.87 9.57
N ARG A 193 -11.63 11.38 8.64
CA ARG A 193 -12.15 12.15 7.49
C ARG A 193 -12.92 11.26 6.50
N GLY A 194 -12.49 10.02 6.33
CA GLY A 194 -13.21 9.03 5.52
C GLY A 194 -14.58 8.71 6.12
N THR A 195 -14.64 8.49 7.44
CA THR A 195 -15.90 8.29 8.17
C THR A 195 -16.80 9.53 8.10
N ALA A 196 -16.24 10.73 8.24
CA ALA A 196 -17.00 11.99 8.09
C ALA A 196 -17.59 12.13 6.69
N LEU A 197 -16.84 11.80 5.64
CA LEU A 197 -17.33 11.80 4.25
C LEU A 197 -18.46 10.78 4.05
N TYR A 198 -18.33 9.57 4.61
CA TYR A 198 -19.39 8.56 4.59
C TYR A 198 -20.67 9.06 5.25
N LEU A 199 -20.58 9.64 6.45
CA LEU A 199 -21.73 10.19 7.17
C LEU A 199 -22.41 11.32 6.37
N LEU A 200 -21.61 12.18 5.72
CA LEU A 200 -22.12 13.23 4.85
C LEU A 200 -22.95 12.65 3.69
N CYS A 201 -22.40 11.67 2.97
CA CYS A 201 -23.07 11.01 1.86
C CYS A 201 -24.32 10.24 2.33
N ARG A 202 -24.25 9.55 3.47
CA ARG A 202 -25.39 8.79 4.01
C ARG A 202 -26.55 9.71 4.35
N ARG A 203 -26.31 10.84 5.01
CA ARG A 203 -27.34 11.85 5.32
C ARG A 203 -27.98 12.42 4.06
N TYR A 204 -27.18 12.67 3.01
CA TYR A 204 -27.72 13.13 1.73
C TYR A 204 -28.66 12.09 1.09
N LEU A 205 -28.28 10.81 1.14
CA LEU A 205 -29.10 9.72 0.62
C LEU A 205 -30.39 9.51 1.43
N GLU A 206 -30.31 9.59 2.76
CA GLU A 206 -31.48 9.54 3.67
C GLU A 206 -32.43 10.72 3.38
N MET A 207 -31.91 11.94 3.19
CA MET A 207 -32.72 13.12 2.86
C MET A 207 -33.36 13.05 1.46
N SER A 208 -32.73 12.34 0.52
CA SER A 208 -33.24 12.17 -0.85
C SER A 208 -34.13 10.94 -1.01
N GLY A 209 -34.40 10.19 0.07
CA GLY A 209 -35.26 9.00 0.06
C GLY A 209 -34.68 7.80 -0.72
N SER A 210 -33.35 7.79 -0.91
CA SER A 210 -32.63 6.72 -1.62
C SER A 210 -32.07 5.64 -0.69
N LEU A 211 -32.25 5.81 0.63
CA LEU A 211 -31.91 4.87 1.71
C LEU A 211 -33.03 4.87 2.75
#